data_AF-A0A956M4X2-F1
#
_entry.id   AF-A0A956M4X2-F1
#
_cell.length_a   1.000
_cell.length_b   1.000
_cell.length_c   1.000
_cell.angle_alpha   90.00
_cell.angle_beta   90.00
_cell.angle_gamma   90.00
#
_symmetry.space_group_name_H-M   'P 1'
#
loop_
_entity.id
_entity.type
_entity.pdbx_description
1 polymer ?
#
loop_
_entity_poly.entity_id
_entity_poly.type
_entity_poly.pdbx_seq_one_letter_code
_entity_poly.pdbx_strand_id
1 'polypeptide(L)'
;MFYKKAMQCVSRCLPFVLLTFLFFSCSSSKKSKLVEVAPSDPVVEDTVVVIDLPSNSCDELLNSPDNIIFKIADSLTALNLYYSNNGDDMRDCSGIFHRFLLALQKECENLALPCVTSERNSRSIAQWYEERNRFTVIDDALRQSTMIKPGNLLFFGRRWTKYPDMTKEKVFRQIYHLAIVVDVEKDQNGVVQSYRLFHGRSTGKPAMITDWHRRKPTTANLPPLGNFDEQWIGHATILFSKDQEYLFVPDNTSTLKNPVTNP
;
A
#
# COMPACT_ATOMS: atom_id res chain seq x y z
N MET A 1 -40.57 -6.38 -0.53
CA MET A 1 -40.26 -4.96 -0.24
C MET A 1 -38.83 -4.69 -0.64
N PHE A 2 -38.62 -4.05 -1.79
CA PHE A 2 -37.29 -3.68 -2.28
C PHE A 2 -37.27 -2.17 -2.51
N TYR A 3 -36.38 -1.46 -1.82
CA TYR A 3 -36.11 -0.06 -2.11
C TYR A 3 -34.92 0.03 -3.08
N LYS A 4 -35.22 0.37 -4.34
CA LYS A 4 -34.28 0.99 -5.27
C LYS A 4 -34.20 2.48 -4.93
N LYS A 5 -33.00 3.06 -4.87
CA LYS A 5 -32.79 4.50 -5.06
C LYS A 5 -31.72 4.68 -6.13
N ALA A 6 -32.17 5.16 -7.29
CA ALA A 6 -31.34 5.78 -8.30
C ALA A 6 -31.16 7.25 -7.92
N MET A 7 -29.94 7.78 -8.04
CA MET A 7 -29.68 9.22 -8.02
C MET A 7 -29.30 9.65 -9.44
N GLN A 8 -30.19 10.44 -10.05
CA GLN A 8 -29.91 11.28 -11.21
C GLN A 8 -29.13 12.51 -10.73
N CYS A 9 -28.01 12.83 -11.39
CA CYS A 9 -27.38 14.13 -11.26
C CYS A 9 -27.49 14.83 -12.61
N VAL A 10 -28.30 15.89 -12.67
CA VAL A 10 -28.52 16.70 -13.88
C VAL A 10 -27.52 17.84 -13.88
N SER A 11 -26.79 17.94 -15.00
CA SER A 11 -25.85 18.99 -15.34
C SER A 11 -26.55 20.35 -15.57
N ARG A 12 -25.94 21.42 -15.06
CA ARG A 12 -26.10 22.78 -15.61
C ARG A 12 -24.75 23.49 -15.61
N CYS A 13 -24.28 23.79 -16.82
CA CYS A 13 -23.17 24.70 -17.11
C CYS A 13 -23.57 26.16 -16.85
N LEU A 14 -22.65 26.95 -16.28
CA LEU A 14 -22.29 28.29 -16.77
C LEU A 14 -20.92 28.69 -16.17
N PRO A 15 -20.13 29.54 -16.86
CA PRO A 15 -18.70 29.68 -16.64
C PRO A 15 -18.41 30.86 -15.73
N PHE A 16 -17.49 30.69 -14.79
CA PHE A 16 -16.80 31.83 -14.17
C PHE A 16 -15.34 31.48 -13.93
N VAL A 17 -14.49 32.25 -14.60
CA VAL A 17 -13.05 32.28 -14.43
C VAL A 17 -12.75 32.76 -13.02
N LEU A 18 -12.11 31.92 -12.21
CA LEU A 18 -11.24 32.38 -11.14
C LEU A 18 -10.17 31.32 -10.88
N LEU A 19 -8.94 31.71 -11.17
CA LEU A 19 -7.73 30.95 -10.91
C LEU A 19 -7.45 31.02 -9.40
N THR A 20 -7.75 29.95 -8.66
CA THR A 20 -7.31 29.76 -7.27
C THR A 20 -6.72 28.37 -7.12
N PHE A 21 -5.48 28.32 -6.64
CA PHE A 21 -4.80 27.11 -6.19
C PHE A 21 -5.66 26.41 -5.13
N LEU A 22 -6.25 25.27 -5.48
CA LEU A 22 -6.93 24.39 -4.52
C LEU A 22 -5.94 23.31 -4.08
N PHE A 23 -5.42 23.49 -2.86
CA PHE A 23 -4.97 22.36 -2.05
C PHE A 23 -6.20 21.47 -1.82
N PHE A 24 -6.17 20.25 -2.36
CA PHE A 24 -7.13 19.20 -1.98
C PHE A 24 -6.79 18.73 -0.57
N SER A 25 -7.27 19.46 0.43
CA SER A 25 -7.37 18.98 1.80
C SER A 25 -8.49 17.95 1.90
N CYS A 26 -8.19 16.80 2.49
CA CYS A 26 -9.15 15.76 2.84
C CYS A 26 -10.09 16.29 3.94
N SER A 27 -11.16 16.99 3.54
CA SER A 27 -12.08 17.68 4.45
C SER A 27 -13.17 16.74 4.96
N SER A 28 -12.98 16.19 6.16
CA SER A 28 -14.03 15.52 6.93
C SER A 28 -14.60 16.48 7.99
N SER A 29 -15.81 16.98 7.78
CA SER A 29 -16.54 17.80 8.75
C SER A 29 -17.04 16.96 9.93
N LYS A 30 -16.53 17.22 11.14
CA LYS A 30 -17.15 16.79 12.40
C LYS A 30 -17.18 17.94 13.40
N LYS A 31 -18.36 18.19 13.97
CA LYS A 31 -18.60 19.17 15.06
C LYS A 31 -17.84 18.76 16.32
N SER A 32 -17.04 19.67 16.86
CA SER A 32 -16.32 19.51 18.13
C SER A 32 -17.20 19.86 19.33
N LYS A 33 -17.22 18.97 20.32
CA LYS A 33 -17.73 19.22 21.68
C LYS A 33 -16.50 19.45 22.57
N LEU A 34 -16.45 20.58 23.27
CA LEU A 34 -15.36 20.90 24.20
C LEU A 34 -15.38 19.94 25.39
N VAL A 35 -14.26 19.26 25.61
CA VAL A 35 -13.98 18.45 26.79
C VAL A 35 -12.62 18.94 27.31
N GLU A 36 -12.55 19.32 28.58
CA GLU A 36 -11.29 19.62 29.27
C GLU A 36 -10.44 18.34 29.34
N VAL A 37 -9.21 18.42 28.82
CA VAL A 37 -8.24 17.32 28.80
C VAL A 37 -7.17 17.59 29.85
N ALA A 38 -6.97 16.62 30.74
CA ALA A 38 -5.88 16.51 31.71
C ALA A 38 -4.50 16.58 31.00
N PRO A 39 -3.38 16.91 31.68
CA PRO A 39 -2.10 17.18 31.03
C PRO A 39 -1.68 16.01 30.16
N SER A 40 -1.65 16.25 28.84
CA SER A 40 -1.31 15.27 27.83
C SER A 40 0.18 15.00 27.83
N ASP A 41 0.52 13.72 27.64
CA ASP A 41 1.84 13.28 27.20
C ASP A 41 2.35 14.13 26.03
N PRO A 42 3.69 14.28 25.86
CA PRO A 42 4.25 15.09 24.80
C PRO A 42 3.72 14.63 23.45
N VAL A 43 3.05 15.55 22.74
CA VAL A 43 2.70 15.41 21.33
C VAL A 43 4.00 15.12 20.59
N VAL A 44 4.14 13.88 20.09
CA VAL A 44 5.26 13.54 19.21
C VAL A 44 5.04 14.33 17.94
N GLU A 45 5.70 15.49 17.83
CA GLU A 45 5.76 16.24 16.59
C GLU A 45 6.13 15.28 15.46
N ASP A 46 5.38 15.38 14.36
CA ASP A 46 5.61 14.65 13.12
C ASP A 46 7.09 14.81 12.73
N THR A 47 7.92 13.85 13.14
CA THR A 47 9.31 13.81 12.74
C THR A 47 9.31 13.42 11.27
N VAL A 48 9.22 14.46 10.45
CA VAL A 48 9.34 14.39 9.02
C VAL A 48 10.79 14.06 8.72
N VAL A 49 11.04 12.86 8.21
CA VAL A 49 12.34 12.52 7.62
C VAL A 49 12.49 13.36 6.36
N VAL A 50 13.45 14.28 6.36
CA VAL A 50 13.92 14.97 5.16
C VAL A 50 15.13 14.21 4.66
N ILE A 51 15.06 13.69 3.44
CA ILE A 51 16.19 13.03 2.77
C ILE A 51 16.61 13.97 1.66
N ASP A 52 17.86 14.44 1.68
CA ASP A 52 18.40 15.22 0.57
C ASP A 52 18.65 14.29 -0.62
N LEU A 53 17.66 14.17 -1.51
CA LEU A 53 17.80 13.48 -2.80
C LEU A 53 17.98 14.49 -3.94
N PRO A 54 18.63 14.10 -5.05
CA PRO A 54 18.82 14.96 -6.21
C PRO A 54 17.48 15.35 -6.86
N SER A 55 17.44 16.52 -7.51
CA SER A 55 16.23 17.18 -8.03
C SER A 55 15.49 16.45 -9.17
N ASN A 56 15.98 15.30 -9.63
CA ASN A 56 15.35 14.42 -10.62
C ASN A 56 14.81 13.11 -10.00
N SER A 57 14.61 13.09 -8.68
CA SER A 57 14.23 11.91 -7.90
C SER A 57 12.94 11.23 -8.35
N CYS A 58 11.96 11.95 -8.90
CA CYS A 58 10.69 11.35 -9.34
C CYS A 58 10.83 10.52 -10.63
N ASP A 59 11.60 10.98 -11.62
CA ASP A 59 11.90 10.19 -12.82
C ASP A 59 12.82 9.00 -12.47
N GLU A 60 13.80 9.22 -11.59
CA GLU A 60 14.65 8.14 -11.10
C GLU A 60 13.84 7.10 -10.32
N LEU A 61 12.90 7.53 -9.47
CA LEU A 61 12.02 6.63 -8.72
C LEU A 61 11.14 5.79 -9.64
N LEU A 62 10.61 6.37 -10.73
CA LEU A 62 9.77 5.63 -11.66
C LEU A 62 10.55 4.66 -12.54
N ASN A 63 11.83 4.94 -12.83
CA ASN A 63 12.65 4.12 -13.72
C ASN A 63 13.58 3.13 -12.99
N SER A 64 14.06 3.48 -11.80
CA SER A 64 15.00 2.70 -10.98
C SER A 64 14.77 2.95 -9.48
N PRO A 65 13.67 2.41 -8.91
CA PRO A 65 13.24 2.76 -7.56
C PRO A 65 14.14 2.25 -6.43
N ASP A 66 14.92 1.21 -6.69
CA ASP A 66 15.60 0.39 -5.69
C ASP A 66 16.41 1.24 -4.68
N ASN A 67 17.20 2.20 -5.19
CA ASN A 67 18.05 3.04 -4.37
C ASN A 67 17.26 4.01 -3.47
N ILE A 68 16.22 4.66 -4.02
CA ILE A 68 15.42 5.65 -3.29
C ILE A 68 14.59 4.96 -2.21
N ILE A 69 13.98 3.82 -2.56
CA ILE A 69 13.18 3.03 -1.63
C ILE A 69 14.03 2.51 -0.47
N PHE A 70 15.22 2.01 -0.75
CA PHE A 70 16.14 1.58 0.29
C PHE A 70 16.54 2.74 1.20
N LYS A 71 16.91 3.91 0.65
CA LYS A 71 17.30 5.10 1.43
C LYS A 71 16.19 5.60 2.35
N ILE A 72 14.94 5.62 1.87
CA ILE A 72 13.77 5.99 2.68
C ILE A 72 13.58 5.00 3.83
N ALA A 73 13.61 3.71 3.53
CA ALA A 73 13.46 2.66 4.54
C ALA A 73 14.59 2.69 5.59
N ASP A 74 15.82 2.94 5.16
CA ASP A 74 16.99 3.02 6.05
C ASP A 74 16.89 4.24 6.98
N SER A 75 16.51 5.39 6.42
CA SER A 75 16.30 6.63 7.20
C SER A 75 15.17 6.47 8.24
N LEU A 76 14.06 5.83 7.87
CA LEU A 76 12.98 5.51 8.81
C LEU A 76 13.37 4.45 9.84
N THR A 77 14.26 3.52 9.49
CA THR A 77 14.82 2.55 10.45
C THR A 77 15.68 3.26 11.50
N ALA A 78 16.47 4.27 11.10
CA ALA A 78 17.32 5.04 12.00
C ALA A 78 16.53 5.82 13.08
N LEU A 79 15.25 6.13 12.83
CA LEU A 79 14.36 6.75 13.80
C LEU A 79 13.95 5.83 14.97
N ASN A 80 14.22 4.52 14.88
CA ASN A 80 13.92 3.55 15.93
C ASN A 80 12.45 3.58 16.39
N LEU A 81 11.52 3.64 15.44
CA LEU A 81 10.08 3.78 15.70
C LEU A 81 9.49 2.50 16.29
N TYR A 82 9.41 2.41 17.62
CA TYR A 82 8.82 1.28 18.33
C TYR A 82 7.34 1.08 18.03
N TYR A 83 6.97 -0.17 17.80
CA TYR A 83 5.60 -0.56 17.50
C TYR A 83 4.60 -0.05 18.55
N SER A 84 3.53 0.60 18.08
CA SER A 84 2.39 1.04 18.89
C SER A 84 1.09 0.62 18.20
N ASN A 85 0.17 0.05 18.98
CA ASN A 85 -1.20 -0.21 18.53
C ASN A 85 -2.09 1.05 18.60
N ASN A 86 -1.59 2.15 19.16
CA ASN A 86 -2.29 3.42 19.10
C ASN A 86 -2.29 3.91 17.64
N GLY A 87 -3.49 3.93 17.04
CA GLY A 87 -3.66 4.27 15.63
C GLY A 87 -3.10 5.63 15.27
N ASP A 88 -3.16 6.58 16.21
CA ASP A 88 -2.75 7.97 16.04
C ASP A 88 -1.22 8.11 15.91
N ASP A 89 -0.45 7.18 16.47
CA ASP A 89 1.01 7.26 16.42
C ASP A 89 1.59 6.83 15.06
N MET A 90 0.81 6.16 14.21
CA MET A 90 1.28 5.55 12.95
C MET A 90 2.53 4.67 13.12
N ARG A 91 2.61 3.86 14.18
CA ARG A 91 3.74 2.95 14.45
C ARG A 91 3.41 1.46 14.34
N ASP A 92 2.19 1.12 13.96
CA ASP A 92 1.80 -0.24 13.56
C ASP A 92 2.26 -0.55 12.13
N CYS A 93 2.02 -1.76 11.63
CA CYS A 93 2.45 -2.17 10.28
C CYS A 93 1.93 -1.22 9.19
N SER A 94 0.64 -0.88 9.23
CA SER A 94 0.03 0.02 8.26
C SER A 94 0.40 1.49 8.46
N GLY A 95 0.64 1.94 9.69
CA GLY A 95 1.12 3.30 9.97
C GLY A 95 2.54 3.54 9.49
N ILE A 96 3.44 2.56 9.69
CA ILE A 96 4.82 2.62 9.16
C ILE A 96 4.82 2.65 7.63
N PHE A 97 3.92 1.92 6.99
CA PHE A 97 3.72 2.02 5.55
C PHE A 97 3.28 3.43 5.12
N HIS A 98 2.31 4.04 5.82
CA HIS A 98 1.91 5.43 5.54
C HIS A 98 3.06 6.42 5.74
N ARG A 99 3.88 6.27 6.79
CA ARG A 99 5.10 7.08 6.98
C ARG A 99 6.08 6.94 5.82
N PHE A 100 6.26 5.72 5.30
CA PHE A 100 7.06 5.48 4.09
C PHE A 100 6.48 6.21 2.88
N LEU A 101 5.16 6.13 2.66
CA LEU A 101 4.51 6.83 1.55
C LEU A 101 4.63 8.36 1.65
N LEU A 102 4.53 8.92 2.85
CA LEU A 102 4.71 10.36 3.06
C LEU A 102 6.14 10.82 2.77
N ALA A 103 7.15 10.02 3.14
CA ALA A 103 8.52 10.27 2.76
C ALA A 103 8.69 10.19 1.24
N LEU A 104 8.09 9.18 0.60
CA LEU A 104 8.12 9.00 -0.85
C LEU A 104 7.43 10.14 -1.60
N GLN A 105 6.32 10.67 -1.08
CA GLN A 105 5.57 11.76 -1.69
C GLN A 105 6.39 13.06 -1.79
N LYS A 106 7.27 13.30 -0.81
CA LYS A 106 8.17 14.46 -0.82
C LYS A 106 9.16 14.40 -1.97
N GLU A 107 9.53 13.19 -2.37
CA GLU A 107 10.43 12.96 -3.51
C GLU A 107 9.69 12.98 -4.84
N CYS A 108 8.39 12.69 -4.84
CA CYS A 108 7.59 12.58 -6.06
C CYS A 108 6.12 12.92 -5.76
N GLU A 109 5.78 14.20 -5.87
CA GLU A 109 4.46 14.74 -5.47
C GLU A 109 3.28 14.18 -6.30
N ASN A 110 3.57 13.66 -7.50
CA ASN A 110 2.57 13.13 -8.43
C ASN A 110 2.23 11.64 -8.18
N LEU A 111 2.71 11.04 -7.09
CA LEU A 111 2.32 9.68 -6.73
C LEU A 111 0.88 9.61 -6.24
N ALA A 112 0.15 8.58 -6.68
CA ALA A 112 -1.14 8.22 -6.12
C ALA A 112 -0.92 7.40 -4.84
N LEU A 113 -1.49 7.84 -3.72
CA LEU A 113 -1.26 7.24 -2.40
C LEU A 113 -2.59 7.02 -1.66
N PRO A 114 -2.76 5.89 -0.93
CA PRO A 114 -3.89 5.69 -0.03
C PRO A 114 -3.90 6.77 1.07
N CYS A 115 -5.08 7.27 1.42
CA CYS A 115 -5.22 8.29 2.45
C CYS A 115 -5.17 7.64 3.84
N VAL A 116 -4.40 8.23 4.76
CA VAL A 116 -4.25 7.72 6.13
C VAL A 116 -5.59 7.58 6.85
N THR A 117 -6.55 8.46 6.57
CA THR A 117 -7.83 8.52 7.30
C THR A 117 -8.86 7.49 6.82
N SER A 118 -8.92 7.18 5.52
CA SER A 118 -9.86 6.22 4.93
C SER A 118 -9.22 4.84 4.70
N GLU A 119 -7.95 4.79 4.33
CA GLU A 119 -7.18 3.58 4.07
C GLU A 119 -6.16 3.30 5.18
N ARG A 120 -6.61 3.34 6.44
CA ARG A 120 -5.69 3.25 7.60
C ARG A 120 -5.08 1.87 7.84
N ASN A 121 -5.80 0.80 7.54
CA ASN A 121 -5.42 -0.57 7.91
C ASN A 121 -5.01 -1.40 6.68
N SER A 122 -4.31 -2.50 6.91
CA SER A 122 -3.75 -3.33 5.82
C SER A 122 -4.80 -3.86 4.83
N ARG A 123 -6.05 -4.09 5.27
CA ARG A 123 -7.13 -4.55 4.38
C ARG A 123 -7.66 -3.43 3.51
N SER A 124 -7.90 -2.25 4.07
CA SER A 124 -8.37 -1.11 3.28
C SER A 124 -7.30 -0.60 2.31
N ILE A 125 -6.02 -0.69 2.67
CA ILE A 125 -4.91 -0.43 1.74
C ILE A 125 -4.96 -1.42 0.57
N ALA A 126 -5.10 -2.72 0.83
CA ALA A 126 -5.21 -3.71 -0.24
C ALA A 126 -6.43 -3.46 -1.15
N GLN A 127 -7.57 -3.09 -0.58
CA GLN A 127 -8.77 -2.73 -1.34
C GLN A 127 -8.55 -1.49 -2.21
N TRP A 128 -7.83 -0.48 -1.71
CA TRP A 128 -7.49 0.72 -2.47
C TRP A 128 -6.65 0.41 -3.71
N TYR A 129 -5.67 -0.51 -3.59
CA TYR A 129 -4.90 -1.00 -4.74
C TYR A 129 -5.75 -1.87 -5.67
N GLU A 130 -6.67 -2.66 -5.14
CA GLU A 130 -7.60 -3.48 -5.94
C GLU A 130 -8.53 -2.62 -6.80
N GLU A 131 -9.13 -1.58 -6.23
CA GLU A 131 -9.99 -0.62 -6.95
C GLU A 131 -9.29 0.06 -8.12
N ARG A 132 -7.95 0.04 -8.13
CA ARG A 132 -7.09 0.61 -9.16
C ARG A 132 -6.46 -0.43 -10.07
N ASN A 133 -6.91 -1.69 -10.00
CA ASN A 133 -6.34 -2.82 -10.73
C ASN A 133 -4.83 -3.00 -10.49
N ARG A 134 -4.35 -2.68 -9.29
CA ARG A 134 -2.94 -2.79 -8.88
C ARG A 134 -2.70 -3.87 -7.83
N PHE A 135 -3.75 -4.57 -7.39
CA PHE A 135 -3.63 -5.68 -6.45
C PHE A 135 -3.65 -7.03 -7.20
N THR A 136 -2.74 -7.93 -6.83
CA THR A 136 -2.68 -9.30 -7.36
C THR A 136 -2.75 -10.29 -6.19
N VAL A 137 -3.62 -11.29 -6.33
CA VAL A 137 -3.72 -12.42 -5.41
C VAL A 137 -2.55 -13.38 -5.63
N ILE A 138 -1.99 -13.89 -4.54
CA ILE A 138 -0.91 -14.88 -4.58
C ILE A 138 -1.47 -16.22 -4.09
N ASP A 139 -1.51 -17.18 -5.01
CA ASP A 139 -1.90 -18.57 -4.74
C ASP A 139 -0.69 -19.49 -4.64
N ASP A 140 0.39 -19.17 -5.34
CA ASP A 140 1.66 -19.90 -5.35
C ASP A 140 2.83 -18.93 -5.32
N ALA A 141 3.37 -18.74 -4.12
CA ALA A 141 4.49 -17.83 -3.87
C ALA A 141 5.74 -18.18 -4.70
N LEU A 142 6.03 -19.47 -4.92
CA LEU A 142 7.23 -19.87 -5.66
C LEU A 142 7.07 -19.57 -7.15
N ARG A 143 5.92 -19.92 -7.71
CA ARG A 143 5.59 -19.66 -9.13
C ARG A 143 5.48 -18.16 -9.43
N GLN A 144 4.93 -17.39 -8.50
CA GLN A 144 4.73 -15.94 -8.65
C GLN A 144 5.89 -15.08 -8.12
N SER A 145 7.00 -15.71 -7.71
CA SER A 145 8.10 -15.00 -7.03
C SER A 145 8.75 -13.86 -7.83
N THR A 146 8.64 -13.85 -9.16
CA THR A 146 9.13 -12.75 -10.01
C THR A 146 8.38 -11.43 -9.80
N MET A 147 7.22 -11.47 -9.12
CA MET A 147 6.48 -10.29 -8.67
C MET A 147 7.15 -9.61 -7.47
N ILE A 148 8.09 -10.26 -6.77
CA ILE A 148 8.84 -9.61 -5.69
C ILE A 148 9.94 -8.74 -6.30
N LYS A 149 9.78 -7.42 -6.16
CA LYS A 149 10.69 -6.38 -6.66
C LYS A 149 10.72 -5.22 -5.66
N PRO A 150 11.83 -4.48 -5.53
CA PRO A 150 11.83 -3.28 -4.70
C PRO A 150 10.69 -2.32 -5.09
N GLY A 151 10.03 -1.75 -4.08
CA GLY A 151 8.83 -0.91 -4.27
C GLY A 151 7.52 -1.63 -4.46
N ASN A 152 7.51 -2.95 -4.36
CA ASN A 152 6.28 -3.68 -4.21
C ASN A 152 5.87 -3.77 -2.73
N LEU A 153 4.57 -3.72 -2.51
CA LEU A 153 3.91 -3.95 -1.24
C LEU A 153 3.45 -5.41 -1.19
N LEU A 154 3.92 -6.17 -0.21
CA LEU A 154 3.48 -7.53 0.02
C LEU A 154 2.47 -7.55 1.17
N PHE A 155 1.43 -8.38 1.02
CA PHE A 155 0.41 -8.62 2.02
C PHE A 155 0.50 -10.05 2.52
N PHE A 156 0.48 -10.21 3.84
CA PHE A 156 0.63 -11.49 4.50
C PHE A 156 -0.64 -11.87 5.25
N GLY A 157 -0.88 -13.19 5.30
CA GLY A 157 -1.97 -13.78 6.05
C GLY A 157 -1.68 -13.83 7.55
N ARG A 158 -2.54 -14.54 8.28
CA ARG A 158 -2.34 -14.77 9.71
C ARG A 158 -1.17 -15.71 9.96
N ARG A 159 -0.49 -15.51 11.08
CA ARG A 159 0.57 -16.40 11.58
C ARG A 159 0.08 -17.83 11.68
N TRP A 160 0.95 -18.78 11.34
CA TRP A 160 0.71 -20.24 11.41
C TRP A 160 -0.49 -20.74 10.59
N THR A 161 -0.98 -19.94 9.65
CA THR A 161 -2.12 -20.31 8.80
C THR A 161 -1.64 -20.53 7.38
N LYS A 162 -2.01 -21.68 6.80
CA LYS A 162 -1.77 -22.00 5.39
C LYS A 162 -3.02 -21.70 4.56
N TYR A 163 -2.81 -21.18 3.36
CA TYR A 163 -3.85 -20.81 2.42
C TYR A 163 -3.60 -21.53 1.08
N PRO A 164 -4.06 -22.79 0.92
CA PRO A 164 -3.83 -23.56 -0.30
C PRO A 164 -4.64 -23.04 -1.50
N ASP A 165 -5.83 -22.49 -1.25
CA ASP A 165 -6.76 -22.06 -2.30
C ASP A 165 -7.16 -20.58 -2.10
N MET A 166 -6.15 -19.70 -2.14
CA MET A 166 -6.37 -18.27 -2.00
C MET A 166 -7.07 -17.72 -3.24
N THR A 167 -8.24 -17.10 -3.06
CA THR A 167 -9.00 -16.45 -4.13
C THR A 167 -9.19 -14.97 -3.83
N LYS A 168 -9.55 -14.21 -4.86
CA LYS A 168 -9.82 -12.78 -4.77
C LYS A 168 -10.92 -12.44 -3.77
N GLU A 169 -11.96 -13.27 -3.68
CA GLU A 169 -13.07 -13.07 -2.74
C GLU A 169 -12.66 -13.32 -1.29
N LYS A 170 -11.58 -14.10 -1.05
CA LYS A 170 -11.12 -14.47 0.28
C LYS A 170 -10.00 -13.56 0.79
N VAL A 171 -9.09 -13.13 -0.11
CA VAL A 171 -7.81 -12.51 0.25
C VAL A 171 -7.94 -11.35 1.23
N PHE A 172 -8.86 -10.41 0.99
CA PHE A 172 -8.99 -9.20 1.80
C PHE A 172 -9.36 -9.48 3.26
N ARG A 173 -10.09 -10.58 3.54
CA ARG A 173 -10.41 -11.00 4.92
C ARG A 173 -9.23 -11.68 5.62
N GLN A 174 -8.29 -12.21 4.84
CA GLN A 174 -7.15 -12.97 5.35
C GLN A 174 -5.91 -12.11 5.60
N ILE A 175 -5.82 -10.93 4.98
CA ILE A 175 -4.74 -9.97 5.21
C ILE A 175 -4.68 -9.60 6.70
N TYR A 176 -3.48 -9.74 7.25
CA TYR A 176 -3.14 -9.44 8.64
C TYR A 176 -1.96 -8.50 8.75
N HIS A 177 -0.98 -8.63 7.86
CA HIS A 177 0.25 -7.85 7.88
C HIS A 177 0.62 -7.35 6.47
N LEU A 178 1.45 -6.31 6.40
CA LEU A 178 1.99 -5.79 5.14
C LEU A 178 3.43 -5.31 5.30
N ALA A 179 4.18 -5.29 4.21
CA ALA A 179 5.57 -4.84 4.19
C ALA A 179 6.01 -4.39 2.80
N ILE A 180 6.98 -3.48 2.76
CA ILE A 180 7.55 -2.96 1.52
C ILE A 180 8.81 -3.75 1.19
N VAL A 181 8.93 -4.23 -0.04
CA VAL A 181 10.17 -4.83 -0.53
C VAL A 181 11.18 -3.71 -0.80
N VAL A 182 12.37 -3.82 -0.22
CA VAL A 182 13.44 -2.81 -0.38
C VAL A 182 14.66 -3.35 -1.12
N ASP A 183 14.81 -4.67 -1.20
CA ASP A 183 15.94 -5.32 -1.86
C ASP A 183 15.56 -6.77 -2.21
N VAL A 184 16.11 -7.31 -3.29
CA VAL A 184 15.79 -8.66 -3.80
C VAL A 184 17.02 -9.34 -4.36
N GLU A 185 17.35 -10.51 -3.82
CA GLU A 185 18.40 -11.39 -4.33
C GLU A 185 17.80 -12.39 -5.33
N LYS A 186 18.39 -12.47 -6.53
CA LYS A 186 17.98 -13.39 -7.59
C LYS A 186 19.13 -14.30 -7.99
N ASP A 187 18.80 -15.50 -8.45
CA ASP A 187 19.77 -16.36 -9.11
C ASP A 187 20.03 -15.94 -10.57
N GLN A 188 20.93 -16.65 -11.25
CA GLN A 188 21.28 -16.43 -12.66
C GLN A 188 20.10 -16.55 -13.64
N ASN A 189 18.99 -17.18 -13.24
CA ASN A 189 17.79 -17.31 -14.05
C ASN A 189 16.73 -16.24 -13.70
N GLY A 190 17.08 -15.27 -12.84
CA GLY A 190 16.16 -14.23 -12.38
C GLY A 190 15.15 -14.71 -11.33
N VAL A 191 15.31 -15.91 -10.78
CA VAL A 191 14.41 -16.46 -9.75
C VAL A 191 14.79 -15.88 -8.39
N VAL A 192 13.79 -15.37 -7.66
CA VAL A 192 13.99 -14.78 -6.33
C VAL A 192 14.42 -15.84 -5.32
N GLN A 193 15.59 -15.65 -4.72
CA GLN A 193 16.15 -16.52 -3.69
C GLN A 193 15.90 -15.98 -2.29
N SER A 194 16.05 -14.66 -2.10
CA SER A 194 15.77 -13.96 -0.86
C SER A 194 15.35 -12.52 -1.14
N TYR A 195 14.81 -11.83 -0.14
CA TYR A 195 14.49 -10.40 -0.24
C TYR A 195 14.49 -9.75 1.15
N ARG A 196 14.55 -8.42 1.15
CA ARG A 196 14.48 -7.61 2.37
C ARG A 196 13.18 -6.82 2.42
N LEU A 197 12.61 -6.71 3.62
CA LEU A 197 11.35 -6.00 3.87
C LEU A 197 11.56 -4.84 4.84
N PHE A 198 11.00 -3.68 4.53
CA PHE A 198 10.78 -2.63 5.51
C PHE A 198 9.34 -2.65 6.00
N HIS A 199 9.14 -2.74 7.31
CA HIS A 199 7.80 -2.78 7.91
C HIS A 199 7.79 -2.48 9.41
N GLY A 200 6.61 -2.11 9.92
CA GLY A 200 6.33 -2.17 11.35
C GLY A 200 6.31 -3.62 11.82
N ARG A 201 6.95 -3.93 12.95
CA ARG A 201 7.12 -5.30 13.44
C ARG A 201 6.01 -5.66 14.43
N SER A 202 6.38 -6.00 15.65
CA SER A 202 5.47 -6.34 16.74
C SER A 202 5.80 -5.51 17.96
N THR A 203 4.91 -5.52 18.96
CA THR A 203 5.15 -4.88 20.26
C THR A 203 6.57 -5.15 20.78
N GLY A 204 7.25 -4.10 21.24
CA GLY A 204 8.62 -4.16 21.75
C GLY A 204 9.71 -4.17 20.67
N LYS A 205 9.36 -4.08 19.38
CA LYS A 205 10.34 -4.02 18.27
C LYS A 205 10.12 -2.76 17.44
N PRO A 206 11.20 -2.08 17.01
CA PRO A 206 11.09 -0.94 16.11
C PRO A 206 10.77 -1.37 14.68
N ALA A 207 10.21 -0.46 13.89
CA ALA A 207 10.21 -0.58 12.44
C ALA A 207 11.64 -0.72 11.93
N MET A 208 11.86 -1.66 11.00
CA MET A 208 13.21 -2.01 10.56
C MET A 208 13.18 -2.72 9.21
N ILE A 209 14.31 -2.68 8.51
CA ILE A 209 14.59 -3.58 7.41
C ILE A 209 14.95 -4.99 7.95
N THR A 210 14.22 -6.01 7.52
CA THR A 210 14.49 -7.43 7.82
C THR A 210 14.95 -8.19 6.58
N ASP A 211 15.75 -9.25 6.73
CA ASP A 211 16.52 -9.91 5.65
C ASP A 211 16.45 -11.45 5.66
N TRP A 212 15.55 -12.03 6.44
CA TRP A 212 15.44 -13.47 6.62
C TRP A 212 14.35 -14.11 5.74
N HIS A 213 13.79 -13.35 4.78
CA HIS A 213 12.74 -13.81 3.85
C HIS A 213 13.35 -14.58 2.68
N ARG A 214 13.08 -15.89 2.62
CA ARG A 214 13.83 -16.79 1.73
C ARG A 214 12.92 -17.75 0.99
N ARG A 215 13.32 -18.11 -0.24
CA ARG A 215 12.69 -19.14 -1.06
C ARG A 215 12.66 -20.49 -0.36
N LYS A 216 13.78 -20.86 0.25
CA LYS A 216 13.93 -22.03 1.11
C LYS A 216 14.00 -21.54 2.56
N PRO A 217 12.92 -21.63 3.34
CA PRO A 217 12.92 -21.17 4.72
C PRO A 217 13.84 -22.03 5.60
N THR A 218 14.29 -21.45 6.71
CA THR A 218 15.20 -22.12 7.67
C THR A 218 14.58 -23.34 8.34
N THR A 219 13.25 -23.40 8.42
CA THR A 219 12.51 -24.56 8.92
C THR A 219 11.41 -24.95 7.95
N ALA A 220 11.17 -26.25 7.79
CA ALA A 220 10.25 -26.81 6.79
C ALA A 220 8.78 -26.41 7.01
N ASN A 221 8.42 -25.92 8.21
CA ASN A 221 7.05 -25.56 8.55
C ASN A 221 6.69 -24.12 8.20
N LEU A 222 7.67 -23.28 7.85
CA LEU A 222 7.42 -21.90 7.45
C LEU A 222 7.05 -21.81 5.97
N PRO A 223 6.18 -20.87 5.57
CA PRO A 223 5.88 -20.62 4.17
C PRO A 223 7.12 -20.13 3.41
N PRO A 224 7.39 -20.66 2.20
CA PRO A 224 8.43 -20.11 1.34
C PRO A 224 8.08 -18.67 0.94
N LEU A 225 9.09 -17.79 0.92
CA LEU A 225 8.91 -16.37 0.62
C LEU A 225 7.83 -15.70 1.49
N GLY A 226 7.71 -16.14 2.74
CA GLY A 226 6.80 -15.56 3.73
C GLY A 226 7.45 -14.53 4.64
N ASN A 227 6.63 -13.94 5.50
CA ASN A 227 7.07 -13.17 6.67
C ASN A 227 6.98 -14.06 7.92
N PHE A 228 8.02 -14.87 8.09
CA PHE A 228 8.23 -15.82 9.18
C PHE A 228 7.19 -16.91 9.05
N ASP A 229 6.22 -16.95 9.95
CA ASP A 229 5.09 -17.87 9.96
C ASP A 229 3.85 -17.31 9.24
N GLU A 230 3.97 -16.15 8.58
CA GLU A 230 2.92 -15.53 7.79
C GLU A 230 3.13 -15.79 6.28
N GLN A 231 2.14 -16.41 5.65
CA GLN A 231 2.18 -16.70 4.21
C GLN A 231 1.95 -15.42 3.39
N TRP A 232 2.72 -15.24 2.32
CA TRP A 232 2.48 -14.19 1.32
C TRP A 232 1.23 -14.54 0.51
N ILE A 233 0.22 -13.66 0.52
CA ILE A 233 -1.11 -13.92 -0.06
C ILE A 233 -1.60 -12.83 -1.02
N GLY A 234 -0.90 -11.70 -1.08
CA GLY A 234 -1.26 -10.57 -1.93
C GLY A 234 -0.07 -9.68 -2.24
N HIS A 235 -0.17 -8.95 -3.34
CA HIS A 235 0.89 -8.09 -3.86
C HIS A 235 0.27 -6.83 -4.46
N ALA A 236 0.96 -5.70 -4.34
CA ALA A 236 0.67 -4.49 -5.09
C ALA A 236 1.94 -3.73 -5.47
N THR A 237 1.88 -2.93 -6.53
CA THR A 237 2.95 -1.99 -6.90
C THR A 237 2.65 -0.62 -6.30
N ILE A 238 3.59 -0.07 -5.50
CA ILE A 238 3.40 1.22 -4.82
C ILE A 238 3.51 2.39 -5.81
N LEU A 239 4.38 2.24 -6.82
CA LEU A 239 4.77 3.33 -7.71
C LEU A 239 3.86 3.41 -8.93
N PHE A 240 2.92 4.35 -8.90
CA PHE A 240 2.19 4.80 -10.08
C PHE A 240 1.76 6.25 -9.93
N SER A 241 1.68 6.97 -11.05
CA SER A 241 1.29 8.37 -11.04
C SER A 241 -0.23 8.52 -10.93
N LYS A 242 -0.68 9.69 -10.44
CA LYS A 242 -2.10 10.07 -10.46
C LYS A 242 -2.68 10.06 -11.87
N ASP A 243 -1.86 10.39 -12.87
CA ASP A 243 -2.29 10.37 -14.28
C ASP A 243 -2.61 8.94 -14.78
N GLN A 244 -1.97 7.92 -14.20
CA GLN A 244 -2.24 6.52 -14.50
C GLN A 244 -3.50 5.98 -13.79
N GLU A 245 -4.11 6.75 -12.88
CA GLU A 245 -5.34 6.37 -12.18
C GLU A 245 -6.55 6.32 -13.13
N TYR A 246 -6.53 7.13 -14.20
CA TYR A 246 -7.66 7.27 -15.14
C TYR A 246 -7.58 6.38 -16.39
N LEU A 247 -6.46 5.67 -16.61
CA LEU A 247 -6.27 4.87 -17.83
C LEU A 247 -6.92 3.47 -17.76
N PHE A 248 -7.48 3.10 -16.60
CA PHE A 248 -8.15 1.81 -16.41
C PHE A 248 -9.63 1.99 -16.02
N VAL A 249 -10.38 2.75 -16.83
CA VAL A 249 -11.83 2.61 -16.84
C VAL A 249 -12.12 1.37 -17.71
N PRO A 250 -12.62 0.24 -17.14
CA PRO A 250 -12.99 -0.89 -17.96
C PRO A 250 -14.06 -0.43 -18.96
N ASP A 251 -13.79 -0.67 -20.25
CA ASP A 251 -14.68 -0.35 -21.35
C ASP A 251 -15.95 -1.20 -21.23
N ASN A 252 -16.90 -0.73 -20.42
CA ASN A 252 -18.18 -1.40 -20.17
C ASN A 252 -19.14 -1.27 -21.38
N THR A 253 -18.68 -0.77 -22.53
CA THR A 253 -19.52 -0.52 -23.71
C THR A 253 -19.68 -1.70 -24.67
N SER A 254 -19.06 -2.86 -24.42
CA SER A 254 -19.18 -4.06 -25.28
C SER A 254 -20.38 -4.97 -24.92
N THR A 255 -21.59 -4.42 -24.83
CA THR A 255 -22.84 -5.22 -24.88
C THR A 255 -23.92 -4.55 -25.73
N LEU A 256 -23.57 -4.12 -26.94
CA LEU A 256 -24.57 -3.98 -28.00
C LEU A 256 -24.75 -5.35 -28.65
N LYS A 257 -25.79 -6.06 -28.19
CA LYS A 257 -26.34 -7.24 -28.86
C LYS A 257 -26.72 -6.84 -30.29
N ASN A 258 -26.10 -7.47 -31.27
CA ASN A 258 -26.58 -7.42 -32.65
C ASN A 258 -28.05 -7.90 -32.67
N PRO A 259 -28.99 -7.15 -33.27
CA PRO A 259 -30.34 -7.65 -33.48
C PRO A 259 -30.26 -8.82 -34.47
N VAL A 260 -30.74 -9.98 -34.04
CA VAL A 260 -30.97 -11.14 -34.90
C VAL A 260 -32.08 -10.76 -35.87
N THR A 261 -31.72 -10.48 -37.12
CA THR A 261 -32.67 -10.47 -38.25
C THR A 261 -32.81 -11.91 -38.73
N ASN A 262 -33.96 -12.53 -38.48
CA ASN A 262 -34.33 -13.78 -39.13
C ASN A 262 -35.02 -13.49 -40.48
N PRO A 263 -34.75 -14.29 -41.53
CA PRO A 263 -35.46 -14.26 -42.80
C PRO A 263 -36.88 -14.82 -42.69
#